data_AF-A0A4D9DFU9-F1
#
_entry.id   AF-A0A4D9DFU9-F1
#
_cell.length_a   1.000
_cell.length_b   1.000
_cell.length_c   1.000
_cell.angle_alpha   90.00
_cell.angle_beta   90.00
_cell.angle_gamma   90.00
#
_symmetry.space_group_name_H-M   'P 1'
#
loop_
_entity.id
_entity.type
_entity.pdbx_description
1 polymer ?
#
loop_
_entity_poly.entity_id
_entity_poly.type
_entity_poly.pdbx_seq_one_letter_code
_entity_poly.pdbx_strand_id
1 'polypeptide(L)'
;MQVSEDVCAQLEDELLFCEDCRLYFRDACPQHGAPTFIADSPVPARAPSRALLSLPQGLLVKERPQGGLGVWSARPALPRGCIFGPYQGEVVLEHGACTLFSWAVRENSSYFYIDASDDSKSSWMR
;
A
#
# COMPACT_ATOMS: atom_id res chain seq x y z
N MET A 1 1.95 11.45 30.27
CA MET A 1 3.00 10.76 29.50
C MET A 1 2.41 9.99 28.32
N GLN A 2 1.28 9.30 28.48
CA GLN A 2 0.61 8.60 27.36
C GLN A 2 0.09 9.56 26.26
N VAL A 3 -0.53 10.69 26.66
CA VAL A 3 -1.06 11.72 25.74
C VAL A 3 0.02 12.33 24.83
N SER A 4 1.27 12.44 25.29
CA SER A 4 2.36 13.00 24.47
C SER A 4 2.92 12.00 23.46
N GLU A 5 2.86 10.70 23.77
CA GLU A 5 3.31 9.63 22.86
C GLU A 5 2.27 9.39 21.76
N ASP A 6 0.98 9.42 22.12
CA ASP A 6 -0.12 9.27 21.16
C ASP A 6 -0.16 10.40 20.13
N VAL A 7 0.06 11.66 20.57
CA VAL A 7 0.15 12.81 19.66
C VAL A 7 1.39 12.73 18.76
N CYS A 8 2.52 12.23 19.26
CA CYS A 8 3.73 12.09 18.45
C CYS A 8 3.57 11.03 17.36
N ALA A 9 2.97 9.87 17.68
CA ALA A 9 2.71 8.80 16.72
C ALA A 9 1.72 9.23 15.62
N GLN A 10 0.65 9.95 15.99
CA GLN A 10 -0.32 10.47 15.03
C GLN A 10 0.32 11.48 14.04
N LEU A 11 1.30 12.26 14.49
CA LEU A 11 2.01 13.19 13.62
C LEU A 11 3.00 12.49 12.68
N GLU A 12 3.50 11.30 13.03
CA GLU A 12 4.42 10.53 12.19
C GLU A 12 3.71 9.87 11.00
N ASP A 13 2.50 9.33 11.20
CA ASP A 13 1.72 8.69 10.13
C ASP A 13 1.20 9.68 9.08
N GLU A 14 1.20 10.99 9.40
CA GLU A 14 0.85 12.06 8.47
C GLU A 14 2.04 12.56 7.63
N LEU A 15 3.24 12.03 7.88
CA LEU A 15 4.45 12.43 7.16
C LEU A 15 4.82 11.42 6.08
N LEU A 16 5.12 11.96 4.91
CA LEU A 16 5.72 11.27 3.79
C LEU A 16 7.25 11.39 3.86
N PHE A 17 7.94 10.50 3.15
CA PHE A 17 9.40 10.48 3.12
C PHE A 17 9.94 10.70 1.69
N CYS A 18 10.88 11.63 1.55
CA CYS A 18 11.56 11.88 0.27
C CYS A 18 12.82 11.01 0.18
N GLU A 19 12.82 10.05 -0.76
CA GLU A 19 13.94 9.12 -1.00
C GLU A 19 15.25 9.79 -1.44
N ASP A 20 15.17 11.00 -1.99
CA ASP A 20 16.33 11.74 -2.50
C ASP A 20 16.93 12.66 -1.43
N CYS A 21 16.09 13.43 -0.74
CA CYS A 21 16.55 14.32 0.33
C CYS A 21 16.78 13.61 1.66
N ARG A 22 16.20 12.42 1.85
CA ARG A 22 16.15 11.69 3.13
C ARG A 22 15.48 12.52 4.25
N LEU A 23 14.40 13.21 3.91
CA LEU A 23 13.66 14.09 4.81
C LEU A 23 12.17 13.72 4.84
N TYR A 24 11.56 13.88 6.00
CA TYR A 24 10.11 13.79 6.16
C TYR A 24 9.42 15.11 5.79
N PHE A 25 8.24 15.04 5.18
CA PHE A 25 7.43 16.19 4.79
C PHE A 25 5.93 15.84 4.82
N ARG A 26 5.06 16.85 4.91
CA ARG A 26 3.60 16.64 4.96
C ARG A 26 2.97 16.63 3.56
N ASP A 27 3.09 17.75 2.84
CA ASP A 27 2.44 17.91 1.53
C ASP A 27 3.42 17.78 0.36
N ALA A 28 4.57 18.44 0.47
CA ALA A 28 5.59 18.47 -0.59
C ALA A 28 7.01 18.53 -0.01
N CYS A 29 7.94 17.83 -0.68
CA CYS A 29 9.36 18.00 -0.45
C CYS A 29 9.80 19.39 -0.94
N PRO A 30 10.59 20.16 -0.17
CA PRO A 30 11.05 21.50 -0.59
C PRO A 30 11.85 21.53 -1.90
N GLN A 31 12.47 20.40 -2.27
CA GLN A 31 13.29 20.27 -3.48
C GLN A 31 12.57 19.54 -4.62
N HIS A 32 11.72 18.55 -4.29
CA HIS A 32 11.14 17.64 -5.28
C HIS A 32 9.62 17.75 -5.42
N GLY A 33 8.97 18.62 -4.64
CA GLY A 33 7.52 18.83 -4.70
C GLY A 33 6.73 17.69 -4.07
N ALA A 34 5.43 17.63 -4.40
CA ALA A 34 4.53 16.57 -3.97
C ALA A 34 4.87 15.23 -4.65
N PRO A 35 4.70 14.09 -3.96
CA PRO A 35 4.96 12.79 -4.57
C PRO A 35 3.94 12.48 -5.67
N THR A 36 4.34 11.61 -6.59
CA THR A 36 3.42 11.08 -7.61
C THR A 36 2.70 9.85 -7.06
N PHE A 37 1.39 9.93 -6.90
CA PHE A 37 0.55 8.77 -6.59
C PHE A 37 0.12 8.06 -7.88
N ILE A 38 0.38 6.77 -7.96
CA ILE A 38 -0.09 5.94 -9.08
C ILE A 38 -1.39 5.28 -8.66
N ALA A 39 -2.49 5.73 -9.27
CA ALA A 39 -3.82 5.21 -8.97
C ALA A 39 -4.02 3.80 -9.50
N ASP A 40 -4.76 3.00 -8.74
CA ASP A 40 -5.33 1.73 -9.18
C ASP A 40 -6.26 1.95 -10.40
N SER A 41 -6.35 0.95 -11.27
CA SER A 41 -7.39 0.92 -12.29
C SER A 41 -8.77 0.80 -11.61
N PRO A 42 -9.78 1.58 -12.01
CA PRO A 42 -11.09 1.55 -11.38
C PRO A 42 -11.81 0.23 -11.66
N VAL A 43 -12.28 -0.44 -10.61
CA VAL A 43 -13.02 -1.71 -10.69
C VAL A 43 -14.24 -1.64 -9.78
N PRO A 44 -15.42 -2.13 -10.23
CA PRO A 44 -16.58 -2.25 -9.37
C PRO A 44 -16.28 -3.04 -8.09
N ALA A 45 -16.86 -2.61 -6.97
CA ALA A 45 -16.71 -3.31 -5.70
C ALA A 45 -17.18 -4.77 -5.82
N ARG A 46 -16.39 -5.71 -5.27
CA ARG A 46 -16.69 -7.15 -5.26
C ARG A 46 -16.80 -7.81 -6.65
N ALA A 47 -16.25 -7.18 -7.69
CA ALA A 47 -16.09 -7.86 -8.97
C ALA A 47 -15.23 -9.13 -8.80
N PRO A 48 -15.53 -10.24 -9.51
CA PRO A 48 -14.60 -11.36 -9.61
C PRO A 48 -13.26 -10.88 -10.20
N SER A 49 -12.13 -11.38 -9.69
CA SER A 49 -10.80 -10.97 -10.18
C SER A 49 -10.50 -9.49 -9.95
N ARG A 50 -11.13 -8.86 -8.95
CA ARG A 50 -10.94 -7.43 -8.66
C ARG A 50 -9.47 -7.09 -8.45
N ALA A 51 -8.74 -7.90 -7.68
CA ALA A 51 -7.34 -7.64 -7.41
C ALA A 51 -6.54 -7.53 -8.72
N LEU A 52 -6.69 -8.50 -9.63
CA LEU A 52 -6.04 -8.45 -10.94
C LEU A 52 -6.50 -7.25 -11.79
N LEU A 53 -7.81 -6.97 -11.83
CA LEU A 53 -8.38 -5.90 -12.65
C LEU A 53 -8.01 -4.49 -12.16
N SER A 54 -7.65 -4.35 -10.88
CA SER A 54 -7.22 -3.08 -10.29
C SER A 54 -5.79 -2.68 -10.64
N LEU A 55 -5.06 -3.52 -11.37
CA LEU A 55 -3.66 -3.28 -11.75
C LEU A 55 -3.49 -1.96 -12.53
N PRO A 56 -2.63 -1.03 -12.06
CA PRO A 56 -2.36 0.22 -12.76
C PRO A 56 -1.80 0.02 -14.17
N GLN A 57 -2.12 0.97 -15.06
CA GLN A 57 -1.61 0.95 -16.43
C GLN A 57 -0.08 0.98 -16.46
N GLY A 58 0.51 0.07 -17.24
CA GLY A 58 1.96 -0.05 -17.39
C GLY A 58 2.61 -0.99 -16.38
N LEU A 59 1.82 -1.72 -15.60
CA LEU A 59 2.25 -2.91 -14.88
C LEU A 59 1.67 -4.18 -15.54
N LEU A 60 2.27 -5.33 -15.26
CA LEU A 60 1.88 -6.64 -15.78
C LEU A 60 1.94 -7.68 -14.66
N VAL A 61 0.97 -8.60 -14.66
CA VAL A 61 1.01 -9.81 -13.84
C VAL A 61 1.55 -10.96 -14.68
N LYS A 62 2.53 -11.70 -14.14
CA LYS A 62 3.15 -12.86 -14.80
C LYS A 62 3.43 -13.96 -13.78
N GLU A 63 3.73 -15.17 -14.25
CA GLU A 63 4.23 -16.24 -13.39
C GLU A 63 5.67 -15.97 -12.95
N ARG A 64 5.96 -16.25 -11.69
CA ARG A 64 7.33 -16.21 -11.16
C ARG A 64 8.04 -17.53 -11.46
N PRO A 65 9.38 -17.53 -11.63
CA PRO A 65 10.15 -18.76 -11.83
C PRO A 65 9.96 -19.80 -10.71
N GLN A 66 9.68 -19.35 -9.49
CA GLN A 66 9.47 -20.21 -8.32
C GLN A 66 7.99 -20.60 -8.10
N GLY A 67 7.11 -20.27 -9.04
CA GLY A 67 5.67 -20.49 -8.94
C GLY A 67 4.90 -19.32 -8.31
N GLY A 68 3.59 -19.33 -8.58
CA GLY A 68 2.68 -18.23 -8.26
C GLY A 68 2.87 -17.02 -9.18
N LEU A 69 2.12 -15.96 -8.89
CA LEU A 69 2.12 -14.73 -9.67
C LEU A 69 2.98 -13.64 -9.02
N GLY A 70 3.41 -12.68 -9.82
CA GLY A 70 4.05 -11.44 -9.36
C GLY A 70 3.66 -10.25 -10.22
N VAL A 71 4.24 -9.08 -9.95
CA VAL A 71 3.98 -7.85 -10.70
C VAL A 71 5.30 -7.32 -11.30
N TRP A 72 5.25 -6.94 -12.58
CA TRP A 72 6.37 -6.39 -13.33
C TRP A 72 6.01 -5.04 -13.92
N SER A 73 6.99 -4.13 -14.00
CA SER A 73 6.85 -2.91 -14.80
C SER A 73 6.91 -3.25 -16.28
N ALA A 74 5.92 -2.81 -17.05
CA ALA A 74 5.99 -2.71 -18.50
C ALA A 74 6.59 -1.37 -18.96
N ARG A 75 6.71 -0.40 -18.03
CA ARG A 75 7.34 0.89 -18.31
C ARG A 75 8.86 0.74 -18.26
N PRO A 76 9.61 1.50 -19.10
CA PRO A 76 11.07 1.52 -19.04
C PRO A 76 11.62 1.93 -17.67
N ALA A 77 10.90 2.81 -16.97
CA ALA A 77 11.20 3.22 -15.60
C ALA A 77 9.90 3.64 -14.89
N LEU A 78 9.89 3.46 -13.56
CA LEU A 78 8.91 4.07 -12.67
C LEU A 78 9.51 5.38 -12.10
N PRO A 79 8.72 6.45 -11.94
CA PRO A 79 9.21 7.67 -11.29
C PRO A 79 9.74 7.32 -9.89
N ARG A 80 10.94 7.79 -9.56
CA ARG A 80 11.51 7.58 -8.23
C ARG A 80 10.62 8.24 -7.18
N GLY A 81 10.39 7.55 -6.07
CA GLY A 81 9.51 8.03 -5.01
C GLY A 81 8.01 8.04 -5.37
N CYS A 82 7.59 7.40 -6.47
CA CYS A 82 6.17 7.20 -6.71
C CYS A 82 5.56 6.30 -5.64
N ILE A 83 4.32 6.61 -5.25
CA ILE A 83 3.60 5.91 -4.20
C ILE A 83 2.48 5.10 -4.83
N PHE A 84 2.37 3.83 -4.42
CA PHE A 84 1.27 2.94 -4.75
C PHE A 84 0.42 2.69 -3.49
N GLY A 85 -0.87 2.44 -3.69
CA GLY A 85 -1.79 2.08 -2.61
C GLY A 85 -2.97 3.04 -2.44
N PRO A 86 -3.68 2.94 -1.30
CA PRO A 86 -3.38 2.08 -0.14
C PRO A 86 -3.51 0.58 -0.43
N TYR A 87 -2.88 -0.26 0.39
CA TYR A 87 -3.11 -1.71 0.37
C TYR A 87 -4.56 -2.01 0.76
N GLN A 88 -5.25 -2.86 -0.02
CA GLN A 88 -6.69 -3.11 0.15
C GLN A 88 -6.95 -4.57 0.51
N GLY A 89 -7.86 -4.77 1.45
CA GLY A 89 -8.27 -6.08 1.96
C GLY A 89 -9.33 -5.92 3.05
N GLU A 90 -9.64 -7.01 3.73
CA GLU A 90 -10.54 -7.00 4.89
C GLU A 90 -9.79 -6.59 6.15
N VAL A 91 -10.42 -5.78 7.00
CA VAL A 91 -9.87 -5.43 8.31
C VAL A 91 -10.10 -6.60 9.27
N VAL A 92 -9.01 -7.07 9.87
CA VAL A 92 -8.99 -8.17 10.83
C VAL A 92 -8.36 -7.67 12.14
N LEU A 93 -8.97 -8.01 13.27
CA LEU A 93 -8.50 -7.58 14.60
C LEU A 93 -7.65 -8.65 15.30
N GLU A 94 -7.89 -9.92 14.99
CA GLU A 94 -7.23 -11.05 15.64
C GLU A 94 -6.08 -11.58 14.78
N HIS A 95 -4.88 -11.67 15.36
CA HIS A 95 -3.71 -12.19 14.66
C HIS A 95 -3.90 -13.61 14.11
N GLY A 96 -4.72 -14.43 14.78
CA GLY A 96 -5.01 -15.81 14.35
C GLY A 96 -5.83 -15.91 13.06
N ALA A 97 -6.46 -14.82 12.63
CA ALA A 97 -7.20 -14.74 11.37
C ALA A 97 -6.36 -14.15 10.23
N CYS A 98 -5.10 -13.77 10.49
CA CYS A 98 -4.19 -13.30 9.46
C CYS A 98 -3.73 -14.44 8.53
N THR A 99 -3.53 -14.09 7.27
CA THR A 99 -2.95 -15.00 6.27
C THR A 99 -1.58 -14.51 5.81
N LEU A 100 -1.02 -15.18 4.80
CA LEU A 100 0.20 -14.75 4.12
C LEU A 100 0.04 -13.39 3.39
N PHE A 101 -1.20 -12.92 3.19
CA PHE A 101 -1.56 -11.66 2.54
C PHE A 101 -1.96 -10.57 3.54
N SER A 102 -1.64 -10.74 4.82
CA SER A 102 -1.95 -9.76 5.86
C SER A 102 -0.81 -8.77 6.05
N TRP A 103 -1.16 -7.48 6.08
CA TRP A 103 -0.29 -6.43 6.62
C TRP A 103 -0.76 -6.00 8.00
N ALA A 104 0.17 -5.92 8.96
CA ALA A 104 -0.10 -5.34 10.28
C ALA A 104 -0.03 -3.82 10.19
N VAL A 105 -1.05 -3.13 10.69
CA VAL A 105 -1.12 -1.68 10.78
C VAL A 105 -1.19 -1.31 12.26
N ARG A 106 -0.27 -0.46 12.70
CA ARG A 106 -0.25 0.05 14.07
C ARG A 106 -1.26 1.19 14.17
N GLU A 107 -2.07 1.16 15.23
CA GLU A 107 -2.94 2.27 15.61
C GLU A 107 -2.71 2.56 17.10
N ASN A 108 -2.04 3.69 17.39
CA ASN A 108 -1.59 4.07 18.74
C ASN A 108 -0.74 2.96 19.40
N SER A 109 -1.21 2.40 20.52
CA SER A 109 -0.59 1.30 21.25
C SER A 109 -1.12 -0.09 20.84
N SER A 110 -1.89 -0.19 19.75
CA SER A 110 -2.55 -1.41 19.29
C SER A 110 -2.24 -1.71 17.81
N TYR A 111 -2.70 -2.86 17.33
CA TYR A 111 -2.57 -3.26 15.94
C TYR A 111 -3.90 -3.79 15.41
N PHE A 112 -4.18 -3.50 14.15
CA PHE A 112 -5.13 -4.24 13.34
C PHE A 112 -4.41 -4.75 12.09
N TYR A 113 -5.08 -5.56 11.29
CA TYR A 113 -4.51 -6.17 10.10
C TYR A 113 -5.40 -5.88 8.90
N ILE A 114 -4.79 -5.75 7.73
CA ILE A 114 -5.48 -5.71 6.44
C ILE A 114 -5.13 -7.00 5.71
N ASP A 115 -6.10 -7.91 5.58
CA ASP A 115 -5.93 -9.20 4.91
C ASP A 115 -6.47 -9.17 3.47
N ALA A 116 -5.60 -9.40 2.50
CA ALA A 116 -5.95 -9.38 1.09
C ALA A 116 -6.20 -10.78 0.48
N SER A 117 -6.51 -11.80 1.28
CA SER A 117 -6.73 -13.15 0.75
C SER A 117 -7.87 -13.23 -0.24
N ASP A 118 -8.97 -12.53 0.06
CA ASP A 118 -10.13 -12.44 -0.82
C ASP A 118 -9.85 -11.50 -2.00
N ASP A 119 -9.62 -12.10 -3.17
CA ASP A 119 -9.38 -11.43 -4.45
C ASP A 119 -10.49 -10.42 -4.83
N SER A 120 -11.72 -10.62 -4.38
CA SER A 120 -12.84 -9.71 -4.67
C SER A 120 -12.86 -8.46 -3.78
N LYS A 121 -12.13 -8.49 -2.66
CA LYS A 121 -12.06 -7.42 -1.65
C LYS A 121 -10.68 -6.76 -1.56
N SER A 122 -9.74 -7.20 -2.38
CA SER A 122 -8.36 -6.71 -2.41
C SER A 122 -8.00 -6.05 -3.74
N SER A 123 -6.80 -5.47 -3.80
CA SER A 123 -6.22 -4.88 -5.01
C SER A 123 -5.00 -5.66 -5.49
N TRP A 124 -4.44 -5.24 -6.63
CA TRP A 124 -3.30 -5.84 -7.32
C TRP A 124 -2.03 -5.97 -6.48
N MET A 125 -1.95 -5.27 -5.34
CA MET A 125 -0.80 -5.27 -4.44
C MET A 125 -0.69 -6.55 -3.60
N ARG A 126 -1.71 -7.42 -3.59
CA ARG A 126 -1.74 -8.68 -2.83
C ARG A 126 -0.67 -9.69 -3.26
#